data_AF-A0A1F9K163-F1
#
_entry.id   AF-A0A1F9K163-F1
#
_cell.length_a   1.000
_cell.length_b   1.000
_cell.length_c   1.000
_cell.angle_alpha   90.00
_cell.angle_beta   90.00
_cell.angle_gamma   90.00
#
_symmetry.space_group_name_H-M   'P 1'
#
loop_
_entity.id
_entity.type
_entity.pdbx_description
1 polymer ?
#
loop_
_entity_poly.entity_id
_entity_poly.type
_entity_poly.pdbx_seq_one_letter_code
_entity_poly.pdbx_strand_id
1 'polypeptide(L)' 'MDKEQKKCMLCGKPTPLKGGICEPCQERVRREALGEQAGARAEADKELKKHGIIPDLKKGSDKRS' A
#
# COMPACT_ATOMS: atom_id res chain seq x y z
N MET A 1 14.92 -24.54 26.71
CA MET A 1 14.07 -24.05 25.60
C MET A 1 14.61 -22.70 25.18
N ASP A 2 15.45 -22.74 24.15
CA ASP A 2 16.10 -21.59 23.53
C ASP A 2 15.04 -20.58 23.13
N LYS A 3 15.06 -19.40 23.77
CA LYS A 3 14.29 -18.25 23.32
C LYS A 3 14.88 -17.81 22.00
N GLU A 4 14.43 -18.43 20.91
CA GLU A 4 14.78 -18.06 19.56
C GLU A 4 14.44 -16.58 19.40
N GLN A 5 15.48 -15.74 19.40
CA GLN A 5 15.31 -14.30 19.31
C GLN A 5 14.68 -14.02 17.96
N LYS A 6 13.39 -13.67 17.97
CA LYS A 6 12.62 -13.45 16.74
C LYS A 6 13.33 -12.37 15.91
N LYS A 7 13.75 -12.75 14.72
CA LYS A 7 14.38 -11.87 13.73
C LYS A 7 13.32 -11.38 12.74
N CYS A 8 13.51 -10.17 12.22
CA CYS A 8 12.63 -9.65 11.18
C CYS A 8 12.68 -10.56 9.94
N MET A 9 11.51 -10.93 9.40
CA MET A 9 11.41 -11.79 8.22
C MET A 9 11.95 -11.15 6.92
N LEU A 10 12.13 -9.82 6.90
CA LEU A 10 12.63 -9.10 5.72
C LEU A 10 14.12 -8.78 5.80
N CYS A 11 14.62 -8.27 6.94
CA CYS A 11 16.01 -7.86 7.07
C CYS A 11 16.86 -8.76 7.98
N GLY A 12 16.27 -9.77 8.63
CA GLY A 12 16.99 -10.71 9.50
C GLY A 12 17.51 -10.11 10.81
N LYS A 13 17.25 -8.83 11.08
CA LYS A 13 17.75 -8.16 12.29
C LYS A 13 16.96 -8.57 13.53
N PRO A 14 17.62 -8.87 14.67
CA PRO A 14 16.96 -9.10 15.94
C PRO A 14 16.45 -7.75 16.47
N THR A 15 15.17 -7.49 16.27
CA THR A 15 14.52 -6.21 16.58
C THR A 15 13.14 -6.49 17.18
N PRO A 16 12.54 -5.57 17.95
CA PRO A 16 11.15 -5.72 18.36
C PRO A 16 10.26 -5.81 17.11
N LEU A 17 9.60 -6.95 16.95
CA LEU A 17 8.77 -7.25 15.78
C LEU A 17 7.31 -7.02 16.10
N LYS A 18 6.59 -6.43 15.13
CA LYS A 18 5.13 -6.38 15.14
C LYS A 18 4.63 -7.30 14.05
N GLY A 19 4.09 -8.45 14.43
CA GLY A 19 3.64 -9.47 13.47
C GLY A 19 4.77 -10.14 12.66
N GLY A 20 6.01 -10.18 13.18
CA GLY A 20 7.15 -10.84 12.53
C GLY A 20 8.02 -9.94 11.63
N ILE A 21 7.63 -8.67 11.45
CA ILE A 21 8.38 -7.67 10.67
C ILE A 21 8.73 -6.49 11.59
N CYS A 22 9.89 -5.88 11.37
CA CYS A 22 10.29 -4.67 12.09
C CYS A 22 9.66 -3.42 11.46
N GLU A 23 9.42 -2.39 12.27
CA GLU A 23 8.80 -1.13 11.82
C GLU A 23 9.43 -0.53 10.55
N PRO A 24 10.77 -0.38 10.40
CA PRO A 24 11.33 0.23 9.20
C PRO A 24 11.08 -0.59 7.94
N CYS A 25 11.03 -1.92 8.04
CA CYS A 25 10.66 -2.77 6.91
C CYS A 25 9.17 -2.68 6.60
N GLN A 26 8.32 -2.57 7.63
CA GLN A 26 6.89 -2.37 7.45
C GLN A 26 6.58 -1.02 6.78
N GLU A 27 7.30 0.05 7.13
CA GLU A 27 7.16 1.35 6.49
C GLU A 27 7.60 1.34 5.02
N ARG A 28 8.68 0.62 4.67
CA ARG A 28 9.10 0.43 3.27
C ARG A 28 8.01 -0.25 2.45
N VAL A 29 7.49 -1.39 2.92
CA VAL A 29 6.40 -2.11 2.26
C VAL A 29 5.17 -1.22 2.08
N ARG A 30 4.81 -0.42 3.09
CA ARG A 30 3.71 0.55 2.97
C ARG A 30 3.99 1.61 1.92
N ARG A 31 5.19 2.18 1.89
CA ARG A 31 5.58 3.21 0.92
C ARG A 31 5.59 2.66 -0.51
N GLU A 32 6.05 1.43 -0.70
CA GLU A 32 6.03 0.72 -1.98
C GLU A 32 4.60 0.45 -2.42
N ALA A 33 3.75 -0.11 -1.55
CA ALA A 33 2.34 -0.35 -1.87
C ALA A 33 1.58 0.94 -2.19
N LEU A 34 1.82 2.03 -1.45
CA LEU A 34 1.20 3.33 -1.73
C LEU A 34 1.74 3.97 -3.01
N GLY A 35 3.04 3.83 -3.30
CA GLY A 35 3.66 4.32 -4.52
C GLY A 35 3.16 3.58 -5.76
N GLU A 36 3.04 2.26 -5.67
CA GLU A 36 2.47 1.41 -6.72
C GLU A 36 0.97 1.72 -6.93
N GLN A 37 0.23 1.97 -5.85
CA GLN A 37 -1.17 2.43 -5.92
C GLN A 37 -1.31 3.80 -6.62
N ALA A 38 -0.37 4.73 -6.40
CA ALA A 38 -0.36 6.02 -7.09
C ALA A 38 -0.07 5.87 -8.59
N GLY A 39 0.87 5.00 -8.96
CA GLY A 39 1.16 4.66 -10.36
C GLY A 39 -0.04 4.03 -11.08
N ALA A 40 -0.66 3.02 -10.46
CA ALA A 40 -1.83 2.35 -11.01
C ALA A 40 -3.01 3.31 -11.23
N ARG A 41 -3.23 4.27 -10.31
CA ARG A 41 -4.26 5.31 -10.47
C ARG A 41 -3.99 6.25 -11.64
N ALA A 42 -2.74 6.68 -11.82
CA ALA A 42 -2.36 7.58 -12.91
C ALA A 42 -2.48 6.89 -14.28
N GLU A 43 -2.11 5.62 -14.36
CA GLU A 43 -2.28 4.82 -15.57
C GLU A 43 -3.76 4.58 -15.89
N ALA A 44 -4.56 4.21 -14.89
CA ALA A 44 -6.01 4.07 -15.05
C ALA A 44 -6.67 5.38 -15.53
N ASP A 45 -6.30 6.53 -14.97
CA ASP A 45 -6.82 7.84 -15.40
C ASP A 45 -6.42 8.17 -16.85
N LYS A 46 -5.18 7.82 -17.25
CA LYS A 46 -4.70 7.99 -18.62
C LYS A 46 -5.48 7.12 -19.61
N GLU A 47 -5.76 5.86 -19.24
CA GLU A 47 -6.58 4.96 -20.07
C GLU A 47 -8.04 5.46 -20.16
N LEU A 48 -8.65 5.88 -19.05
CA LEU A 48 -10.00 6.46 -19.06
C LEU A 48 -10.09 7.68 -19.99
N LYS A 49 -9.11 8.58 -19.93
CA LYS A 49 -9.01 9.73 -20.84
C LYS A 49 -8.88 9.34 -22.31
N LYS A 50 -8.12 8.28 -22.64
CA LYS A 50 -8.02 7.76 -24.02
C LYS A 50 -9.36 7.27 -24.55
N HIS A 51 -10.19 6.69 -23.68
CA HIS A 51 -11.54 6.25 -24.02
C HIS A 51 -12.58 7.38 -23.97
N GLY A 52 -12.17 8.64 -23.74
CA GLY A 52 -13.07 9.79 -23.64
C GLY A 52 -13.91 9.80 -22.36
N ILE A 53 -13.57 8.95 -21.38
CA ILE A 53 -14.26 8.84 -20.10
C ILE A 53 -13.57 9.81 -19.14
N ILE A 54 -14.27 10.89 -18.78
CA ILE A 54 -13.84 11.76 -17.68
C ILE A 54 -14.39 11.13 -16.41
N PRO A 55 -13.54 10.56 -15.51
CA PRO A 55 -14.03 10.06 -14.24
C PRO A 55 -14.59 11.25 -13.45
N ASP A 56 -15.91 11.28 -13.27
CA ASP A 56 -16.58 12.24 -12.42
C ASP A 56 -16.10 11.98 -10.97
N LEU A 57 -15.18 12.82 -10.50
CA LEU A 57 -14.64 12.79 -9.13
C LEU A 57 -15.71 13.09 -8.06
N LYS A 58 -17.00 13.15 -8.44
CA LYS A 58 -18.10 13.57 -7.59
C LYS A 58 -19.24 12.55 -7.53
N LYS A 59 -18.95 11.27 -7.33
CA LYS A 59 -19.97 10.33 -6.80
C LYS A 59 -19.44 9.41 -5.70
N GLY A 60 -19.16 10.02 -4.56
CA GLY A 60 -19.21 9.42 -3.23
C GLY A 60 -20.36 9.98 -2.38
N SER A 61 -21.45 10.45 -3.00
CA SER A 61 -22.63 10.94 -2.27
C SER A 61 -23.88 10.44 -2.97
N ASP A 62 -24.24 9.22 -2.59
CA ASP A 62 -25.60 8.71 -2.65
C ASP A 62 -26.54 9.72 -1.97
N LYS A 63 -27.37 10.40 -2.76
CA LYS A 63 -28.70 10.87 -2.34
C LYS A 63 -29.61 10.81 -3.57
N ARG A 64 -30.28 9.66 -3.69
CA ARG A 64 -31.56 9.55 -4.40
C ARG A 64 -32.56 10.43 -3.66
N SER A 65 -33.07 11.46 -4.31
CA SER A 65 -34.27 12.21 -3.91
C SER A 65 -34.97 12.68 -5.17
#